data_AF-A0A2S7WSZ6-F1
#
_entry.id   AF-A0A2S7WSZ6-F1
#
_cell.length_a   1.000
_cell.length_b   1.000
_cell.length_c   1.000
_cell.angle_alpha   90.00
_cell.angle_beta   90.00
_cell.angle_gamma   90.00
#
_symmetry.space_group_name_H-M   'P 1'
#
loop_
_entity.id
_entity.type
_entity.pdbx_description
1 polymer ?
#
loop_
_entity_poly.entity_id
_entity_poly.type
_entity_poly.pdbx_seq_one_letter_code
_entity_poly.pdbx_strand_id
1 'polypeptide(L)'
;MTHLEEMVFTFLNEDSVNLSKEIHENIRHISSFEKFGMDFRLIKMTDENINFEIICLDKNLGFIYTKPIGIYHSNGEFTILKEFEESYHKLLENELISRNKKVNFLTLTENAIIASFSVEAIFYAMKMEDVTFSSNGLDMEIWLTNEGDSQSFLDDKYEFKGSIAGYDFRNGKENVWSVLKYKEIYDSLLKMKLLTIFNTVRK
;
A
#
# COMPACT_ATOMS: atom_id res chain seq x y z
N MET A 1 19.29 9.60 5.66
CA MET A 1 17.89 9.40 5.23
C MET A 1 17.29 8.32 6.11
N THR A 2 16.02 8.42 6.46
CA THR A 2 15.27 7.31 7.10
C THR A 2 14.97 6.22 6.07
N HIS A 3 14.57 5.02 6.50
CA HIS A 3 14.20 3.95 5.55
C HIS A 3 13.04 4.36 4.63
N LEU A 4 12.05 5.08 5.14
CA LEU A 4 10.96 5.61 4.31
C LEU A 4 11.47 6.62 3.28
N GLU A 5 12.40 7.50 3.66
CA GLU A 5 13.06 8.42 2.72
C GLU A 5 13.89 7.66 1.67
N GLU A 6 14.61 6.60 2.04
CA GLU A 6 15.36 5.76 1.10
C GLU A 6 14.42 5.07 0.08
N MET A 7 13.25 4.60 0.51
CA MET A 7 12.23 4.03 -0.36
C MET A 7 11.68 5.06 -1.35
N VAL A 8 11.32 6.26 -0.87
CA VAL A 8 10.80 7.34 -1.75
C VAL A 8 11.88 7.85 -2.70
N PHE A 9 13.11 8.02 -2.21
CA PHE A 9 14.25 8.38 -3.04
C PHE A 9 14.47 7.33 -4.13
N THR A 10 14.36 6.05 -3.80
CA THR A 10 14.47 4.96 -4.77
C THR A 10 13.34 5.01 -5.80
N PHE A 11 12.09 5.20 -5.36
CA PHE A 11 10.93 5.34 -6.24
C PHE A 11 11.09 6.50 -7.24
N LEU A 12 11.69 7.61 -6.83
CA LEU A 12 11.82 8.81 -7.64
C LEU A 12 13.23 9.05 -8.21
N ASN A 13 14.16 8.10 -8.14
CA ASN A 13 15.46 8.27 -8.80
C ASN A 13 15.37 8.03 -10.32
N GLU A 14 16.39 8.43 -11.07
CA GLU A 14 16.39 8.27 -12.53
C GLU A 14 16.43 6.81 -12.97
N ASP A 15 17.15 5.95 -12.25
CA ASP A 15 17.28 4.52 -12.56
C ASP A 15 15.91 3.83 -12.59
N SER A 16 15.14 3.97 -11.50
CA SER A 16 13.81 3.37 -11.34
C SER A 16 12.81 3.95 -12.34
N VAL A 17 12.89 5.26 -12.62
CA VAL A 17 12.05 5.91 -13.62
C VAL A 17 12.35 5.39 -15.02
N ASN A 18 13.62 5.24 -15.39
CA ASN A 18 14.00 4.72 -16.70
C ASN A 18 13.59 3.24 -16.83
N LEU A 19 13.78 2.45 -15.78
CA LEU A 19 13.32 1.07 -15.74
C LEU A 19 11.79 0.97 -15.89
N SER A 20 11.02 1.89 -15.29
CA SER A 20 9.57 1.92 -15.48
C SER A 20 9.18 2.20 -16.94
N LYS A 21 9.90 3.08 -17.65
CA LYS A 21 9.68 3.34 -19.07
C LYS A 21 9.98 2.11 -19.93
N GLU A 22 11.09 1.42 -19.66
CA GLU A 22 11.43 0.17 -20.33
C GLU A 22 10.34 -0.91 -20.17
N ILE A 23 9.73 -1.00 -18.98
CA ILE A 23 8.61 -1.92 -18.69
C ILE A 23 7.32 -1.49 -19.40
N HIS A 24 7.06 -0.19 -19.56
CA HIS A 24 5.92 0.28 -20.36
C HIS A 24 6.11 -0.04 -21.84
N GLU A 25 7.33 0.15 -22.36
CA GLU A 25 7.68 0.01 -23.78
C GLU A 25 7.91 -1.44 -24.22
N ASN A 26 8.40 -2.32 -23.34
CA ASN A 26 8.71 -3.71 -23.63
C ASN A 26 8.02 -4.66 -22.63
N ILE A 27 7.63 -5.87 -23.08
CA ILE A 27 6.83 -6.88 -22.35
C ILE A 27 7.57 -7.51 -21.14
N ARG A 28 8.41 -6.77 -20.41
CA ARG A 28 8.92 -7.18 -19.10
C ARG A 28 7.87 -6.86 -18.05
N HIS A 29 7.00 -7.83 -17.74
CA HIS A 29 5.93 -7.62 -16.76
C HIS A 29 6.41 -7.37 -15.33
N ILE A 30 7.62 -7.82 -14.97
CA ILE A 30 8.21 -7.67 -13.65
C ILE A 30 9.72 -7.40 -13.78
N SER A 31 10.25 -6.49 -12.96
CA SER A 31 11.68 -6.31 -12.74
C SER A 31 11.94 -6.13 -11.24
N SER A 32 13.04 -6.68 -10.74
CA SER A 32 13.44 -6.55 -9.34
C SER A 32 14.90 -6.12 -9.25
N PHE A 33 15.23 -5.33 -8.23
CA PHE A 33 16.59 -4.88 -7.96
C PHE A 33 16.77 -4.53 -6.47
N GLU A 34 18.01 -4.51 -6.02
CA GLU A 34 18.37 -4.12 -4.65
C GLU A 34 18.86 -2.67 -4.62
N LYS A 35 18.45 -1.91 -3.61
CA LYS A 35 19.03 -0.59 -3.28
C LYS A 35 18.92 -0.32 -1.78
N PHE A 36 19.96 0.25 -1.16
CA PHE A 36 20.00 0.53 0.29
C PHE A 36 19.76 -0.70 1.20
N GLY A 37 20.14 -1.90 0.74
CA GLY A 37 19.88 -3.15 1.44
C GLY A 37 18.42 -3.61 1.41
N MET A 38 17.61 -3.05 0.51
CA MET A 38 16.19 -3.36 0.34
C MET A 38 15.93 -3.90 -1.08
N ASP A 39 15.10 -4.93 -1.18
CA ASP A 39 14.68 -5.52 -2.45
C ASP A 39 13.41 -4.83 -2.96
N PHE A 40 13.50 -4.20 -4.12
CA PHE A 40 12.38 -3.54 -4.79
C PHE A 40 11.92 -4.33 -6.01
N ARG A 41 10.66 -4.12 -6.38
CA ARG A 41 10.03 -4.71 -7.56
C ARG A 41 9.19 -3.67 -8.29
N LEU A 42 9.31 -3.63 -9.62
CA LEU A 42 8.35 -3.00 -10.51
C LEU A 42 7.51 -4.08 -11.15
N ILE A 43 6.19 -3.90 -11.17
CA ILE A 43 5.26 -4.81 -11.82
C ILE A 43 4.26 -4.03 -12.68
N LYS A 44 4.19 -4.37 -13.97
CA LYS A 44 3.19 -3.81 -14.89
C LYS A 44 1.82 -4.39 -14.54
N MET A 45 0.93 -3.53 -14.05
CA MET A 45 -0.42 -3.90 -13.62
C MET A 45 -1.44 -3.77 -14.74
N THR A 46 -1.31 -2.70 -15.50
CA THR A 46 -2.11 -2.38 -16.68
C THR A 46 -1.19 -1.74 -17.72
N ASP A 47 -1.72 -1.40 -18.90
CA ASP A 47 -0.93 -0.61 -19.86
C ASP A 47 -0.62 0.80 -19.36
N GLU A 48 -1.41 1.30 -18.41
CA GLU A 48 -1.28 2.64 -17.87
C GLU A 48 -0.46 2.70 -16.59
N ASN A 49 -0.34 1.61 -15.85
CA ASN A 49 0.17 1.64 -14.47
C ASN A 49 1.21 0.55 -14.19
N ILE A 50 2.33 0.96 -13.60
CA ILE A 50 3.34 0.08 -12.99
C ILE A 50 3.36 0.34 -11.50
N ASN A 51 3.19 -0.70 -10.70
CA ASN A 51 3.31 -0.60 -9.25
C ASN A 51 4.79 -0.76 -8.86
N PHE A 52 5.27 0.13 -7.98
CA PHE A 52 6.59 0.08 -7.36
C PHE A 52 6.43 -0.35 -5.91
N GLU A 53 7.03 -1.49 -5.56
CA GLU A 53 6.81 -2.13 -4.28
C GLU A 53 8.12 -2.63 -3.67
N ILE A 54 8.17 -2.66 -2.35
CA ILE A 54 9.25 -3.31 -1.58
C ILE A 54 8.85 -4.73 -1.24
N ILE A 55 9.81 -5.65 -1.29
CA ILE A 55 9.65 -7.03 -0.86
C ILE A 55 9.96 -7.12 0.64
N CYS A 56 8.96 -7.49 1.42
CA CYS A 56 9.04 -7.56 2.88
C CYS A 56 9.09 -9.02 3.35
N LEU A 57 10.05 -9.33 4.22
CA LEU A 57 10.06 -10.58 4.98
C LEU A 57 9.49 -10.34 6.36
N ASP A 58 8.28 -10.86 6.62
CA ASP A 58 7.71 -10.82 7.96
C ASP A 58 8.03 -12.10 8.72
N LYS A 59 8.88 -11.98 9.74
CA LYS A 59 9.26 -13.11 10.60
C LYS A 59 8.14 -13.56 11.53
N ASN A 60 7.25 -12.66 11.92
CA ASN A 60 6.13 -12.97 12.82
C ASN A 60 5.03 -13.70 12.07
N LEU A 61 4.80 -13.34 10.82
CA LEU A 61 3.78 -13.96 9.97
C LEU A 61 4.32 -15.18 9.19
N GLY A 62 5.64 -15.33 9.08
CA GLY A 62 6.27 -16.49 8.44
C GLY A 62 6.17 -16.52 6.91
N PHE A 63 5.77 -15.40 6.28
CA PHE A 63 5.67 -15.28 4.83
C PHE A 63 6.31 -14.00 4.28
N ILE A 64 6.51 -13.99 2.97
CA ILE A 64 6.99 -12.83 2.21
C ILE A 64 5.78 -12.17 1.55
N TYR A 65 5.70 -10.85 1.67
CA TYR A 65 4.68 -10.05 0.99
C TYR A 65 5.34 -8.85 0.31
N THR A 66 4.60 -8.16 -0.54
CA THR A 66 5.05 -6.88 -1.08
C THR A 66 4.20 -5.72 -0.57
N LYS A 67 4.88 -4.64 -0.20
CA LYS A 67 4.26 -3.37 0.18
C LYS A 67 4.42 -2.36 -0.96
N PRO A 68 3.34 -1.89 -1.58
CA PRO A 68 3.39 -0.85 -2.59
C PRO A 68 3.86 0.46 -1.95
N ILE A 69 4.67 1.21 -2.69
CA ILE A 69 5.14 2.54 -2.31
C ILE A 69 4.46 3.60 -3.18
N GLY A 70 4.30 3.30 -4.46
CA GLY A 70 3.70 4.21 -5.43
C GLY A 70 3.48 3.57 -6.79
N ILE A 71 2.89 4.34 -7.69
CA ILE A 71 2.56 3.96 -9.06
C ILE A 71 3.29 4.88 -10.03
N TYR A 72 3.89 4.31 -11.06
CA TYR A 72 4.27 5.02 -12.28
C TYR A 72 3.12 4.96 -13.27
N HIS A 73 2.74 6.12 -13.80
CA HIS A 73 1.74 6.23 -14.85
C HIS A 73 2.42 6.37 -16.22
N SER A 74 1.80 5.81 -17.26
CA SER A 74 2.31 5.87 -18.64
C SER A 74 2.46 7.29 -19.19
N ASN A 75 1.72 8.25 -18.64
CA ASN A 75 1.83 9.68 -18.96
C ASN A 75 3.01 10.40 -18.27
N GLY A 76 3.83 9.67 -17.49
CA GLY A 76 4.98 10.21 -16.78
C GLY A 76 4.66 10.82 -15.41
N GLU A 77 3.41 10.72 -14.95
CA GLU A 77 3.01 11.09 -13.60
C GLU A 77 3.32 9.97 -12.60
N PHE A 78 3.37 10.34 -11.32
CA PHE A 78 3.59 9.41 -10.22
C PHE A 78 2.42 9.52 -9.23
N THR A 79 2.01 8.43 -8.61
CA THR A 79 1.16 8.46 -7.42
C THR A 79 1.93 7.86 -6.26
N ILE A 80 1.92 8.50 -5.11
CA ILE A 80 2.56 7.99 -3.90
C ILE A 80 1.52 7.65 -2.83
N LEU A 81 1.77 6.59 -2.06
CA LEU A 81 0.87 6.18 -0.98
C LEU A 81 1.06 7.03 0.26
N LYS A 82 0.00 7.12 1.09
CA LYS A 82 -0.05 7.97 2.27
C LYS A 82 1.09 7.74 3.26
N GLU A 83 1.52 6.50 3.43
CA GLU A 83 2.66 6.11 4.29
C GLU A 83 3.96 6.86 3.95
N PHE A 84 4.11 7.33 2.71
CA PHE A 84 5.36 7.87 2.19
C PHE A 84 5.31 9.38 1.89
N GLU A 85 4.16 10.04 2.09
CA GLU A 85 3.97 11.46 1.76
C GLU A 85 4.90 12.38 2.54
N GLU A 86 5.06 12.15 3.85
CA GLU A 86 5.94 12.97 4.69
C GLU A 86 7.39 12.87 4.24
N SER A 87 7.85 11.66 3.92
CA SER A 87 9.19 11.44 3.38
C SER A 87 9.38 12.11 2.03
N TYR A 88 8.38 12.08 1.14
CA TYR A 88 8.42 12.82 -0.11
C TYR A 88 8.60 14.33 0.10
N HIS A 89 7.81 14.93 0.99
CA HIS A 89 7.93 16.36 1.28
C HIS A 89 9.30 16.73 1.88
N LYS A 90 9.80 15.94 2.83
CA LYS A 90 11.15 16.16 3.39
C LYS A 90 12.25 16.08 2.34
N LEU A 91 12.17 15.12 1.42
CA LEU A 91 13.16 15.00 0.35
C LEU A 91 13.09 16.18 -0.64
N LEU A 92 11.91 16.73 -0.92
CA LEU A 92 11.75 17.94 -1.74
C LEU A 92 12.28 19.20 -1.05
N GLU A 93 12.04 19.32 0.26
CA GLU A 93 12.55 20.44 1.08
C GLU A 93 14.07 20.43 1.16
N ASN A 94 14.66 19.24 1.26
CA ASN A 94 16.11 19.03 1.30
C ASN A 94 16.77 18.99 -0.09
N GLU A 95 16.01 19.23 -1.16
CA GLU A 95 16.50 19.23 -2.56
C GLU A 95 17.15 17.90 -3.00
N LEU A 96 16.78 16.78 -2.35
CA LEU A 96 17.30 15.45 -2.67
C LEU A 96 16.54 14.80 -3.84
N ILE A 97 15.34 15.29 -4.17
CA ILE A 97 14.55 14.87 -5.33
C ILE A 97 14.04 16.08 -6.12
N SER A 98 13.82 15.89 -7.42
CA SER A 98 13.41 16.97 -8.32
C SER A 98 11.94 17.38 -8.15
N ARG A 99 11.70 18.69 -8.15
CA ARG A 99 10.36 19.30 -8.16
C ARG A 99 9.66 19.25 -9.52
N ASN A 100 10.37 18.86 -10.59
CA ASN A 100 9.82 18.82 -11.95
C ASN A 100 8.93 17.59 -12.21
N LYS A 101 8.86 16.66 -11.25
CA LYS A 101 8.04 15.46 -11.35
C LYS A 101 6.64 15.75 -10.81
N LYS A 102 5.61 15.47 -11.61
CA LYS A 102 4.21 15.58 -11.16
C LYS A 102 3.85 14.37 -10.31
N VAL A 103 3.75 14.58 -9.00
CA VAL A 103 3.37 13.56 -8.02
C VAL A 103 1.97 13.85 -7.50
N ASN A 104 1.10 12.85 -7.62
CA ASN A 104 -0.27 12.84 -7.15
C ASN A 104 -0.37 12.07 -5.82
N PHE A 105 -1.41 12.38 -5.05
CA PHE A 105 -1.71 11.74 -3.77
C PHE A 105 -3.09 11.11 -3.82
N LEU A 106 -3.24 9.95 -3.21
CA LEU A 106 -4.53 9.28 -3.07
C LEU A 106 -5.42 10.03 -2.08
N THR A 107 -6.72 9.95 -2.27
CA THR A 107 -7.71 10.53 -1.34
C THR A 107 -7.67 9.81 0.01
N LEU A 108 -8.22 10.44 1.04
CA LEU A 108 -8.37 9.81 2.36
C LEU A 108 -9.14 8.48 2.26
N THR A 109 -10.18 8.41 1.43
CA THR A 109 -10.99 7.19 1.26
C THR A 109 -10.18 6.05 0.65
N GLU A 110 -9.41 6.34 -0.40
CA GLU A 110 -8.53 5.33 -1.03
C GLU A 110 -7.47 4.82 -0.05
N ASN A 111 -6.82 5.72 0.67
CA ASN A 111 -5.80 5.34 1.66
C ASN A 111 -6.38 4.56 2.84
N ALA A 112 -7.60 4.88 3.26
CA ALA A 112 -8.31 4.15 4.32
C ALA A 112 -8.62 2.72 3.90
N ILE A 113 -9.04 2.52 2.64
CA ILE A 113 -9.24 1.17 2.09
C ILE A 113 -7.90 0.42 2.00
N ILE A 114 -6.82 1.06 1.53
CA ILE A 114 -5.48 0.43 1.53
C ILE A 114 -5.08 0.01 2.95
N ALA A 115 -5.27 0.89 3.94
CA ALA A 115 -4.96 0.61 5.34
C ALA A 115 -5.78 -0.57 5.88
N SER A 116 -7.09 -0.61 5.62
CA SER A 116 -7.99 -1.70 6.05
C SER A 116 -7.70 -3.04 5.37
N PHE A 117 -7.11 -3.05 4.18
CA PHE A 117 -6.71 -4.27 3.47
C PHE A 117 -5.19 -4.50 3.51
N SER A 118 -4.56 -3.96 4.53
CA SER A 118 -3.14 -4.16 4.78
C SER A 118 -2.86 -5.46 5.56
N VAL A 119 -1.65 -5.98 5.43
CA VAL A 119 -1.15 -7.09 6.25
C VAL A 119 -1.22 -6.74 7.74
N GLU A 120 -0.91 -5.50 8.10
CA GLU A 120 -1.01 -4.98 9.47
C GLU A 120 -2.45 -5.08 9.99
N ALA A 121 -3.44 -4.63 9.22
CA ALA A 121 -4.84 -4.70 9.61
C ALA A 121 -5.30 -6.13 9.87
N ILE A 122 -4.88 -7.08 9.04
CA ILE A 122 -5.22 -8.50 9.22
C ILE A 122 -4.58 -9.08 10.46
N PHE A 123 -3.30 -8.79 10.68
CA PHE A 123 -2.59 -9.24 11.87
C PHE A 123 -3.32 -8.80 13.15
N TYR A 124 -3.80 -7.55 13.21
CA TYR A 124 -4.58 -7.08 14.34
C TYR A 124 -5.98 -7.67 14.38
N ALA A 125 -6.65 -7.81 13.23
CA ALA A 125 -8.00 -8.35 13.16
C ALA A 125 -8.07 -9.80 13.67
N MET A 126 -7.03 -10.59 13.40
CA MET A 126 -6.90 -11.98 13.86
C MET A 126 -6.73 -12.12 15.38
N LYS A 127 -6.40 -11.06 16.10
CA LYS A 127 -6.34 -11.09 17.57
C LYS A 127 -7.72 -11.12 18.22
N MET A 128 -8.77 -10.77 17.47
CA MET A 128 -10.16 -10.77 17.94
C MET A 128 -10.36 -9.91 19.20
N GLU A 129 -9.71 -8.76 19.25
CA GLU A 129 -9.79 -7.78 20.34
C GLU A 129 -9.90 -6.36 19.76
N ASP A 130 -10.46 -5.44 20.55
CA ASP A 130 -10.49 -4.03 20.19
C ASP A 130 -9.07 -3.46 20.26
N VAL A 131 -8.60 -2.83 19.18
CA VAL A 131 -7.22 -2.36 19.09
C VAL A 131 -7.07 -1.18 18.16
N THR A 132 -6.17 -0.26 18.52
CA THR A 132 -5.71 0.82 17.66
C THR A 132 -4.34 0.49 17.08
N PHE A 133 -4.11 0.87 15.83
CA PHE A 133 -2.87 0.60 15.12
C PHE A 133 -2.68 1.60 13.99
N SER A 134 -1.44 1.75 13.51
CA SER A 134 -1.17 2.57 12.33
C SER A 134 -0.95 1.69 11.10
N SER A 135 -1.55 2.06 9.98
CA SER A 135 -1.38 1.39 8.68
C SER A 135 -1.52 2.36 7.52
N ASN A 136 -0.68 2.22 6.49
CA ASN A 136 -0.60 3.12 5.34
C ASN A 136 -0.54 4.62 5.75
N GLY A 137 0.18 4.95 6.82
CA GLY A 137 0.27 6.33 7.34
C GLY A 137 -1.01 6.88 7.99
N LEU A 138 -1.99 6.03 8.30
CA LEU A 138 -3.24 6.39 8.97
C LEU A 138 -3.36 5.68 10.31
N ASP A 139 -3.98 6.35 11.27
CA ASP A 139 -4.40 5.71 12.52
C ASP A 139 -5.76 5.05 12.34
N MET A 140 -5.78 3.76 12.64
CA MET A 140 -6.87 2.83 12.36
C MET A 140 -7.30 2.17 13.67
N GLU A 141 -8.55 1.72 13.68
CA GLU A 141 -9.11 0.96 14.79
C GLU A 141 -9.74 -0.33 14.27
N ILE A 142 -9.65 -1.38 15.08
CA ILE A 142 -10.41 -2.62 14.89
C ILE A 142 -11.32 -2.78 16.09
N TRP A 143 -12.60 -3.02 15.82
CA TRP A 143 -13.60 -3.26 16.84
C TRP A 143 -14.23 -4.63 16.62
N LEU A 144 -14.35 -5.41 17.69
CA LEU A 144 -15.04 -6.69 17.69
C LEU A 144 -16.54 -6.45 17.82
N THR A 145 -17.29 -6.97 16.87
CA THR A 145 -18.75 -6.92 16.89
C THR A 145 -19.33 -7.96 17.85
N ASN A 146 -20.55 -7.73 18.31
CA ASN A 146 -21.29 -8.70 19.13
C ASN A 146 -21.54 -10.04 18.41
N GLU A 147 -21.42 -10.08 17.08
CA GLU A 147 -21.53 -11.29 16.27
C GLU A 147 -20.22 -12.08 16.23
N GLY A 148 -19.13 -11.52 16.76
CA GLY A 148 -17.81 -12.13 16.78
C GLY A 148 -17.01 -11.90 15.49
N ASP A 149 -17.43 -10.97 14.64
CA ASP A 149 -16.64 -10.47 13.50
C ASP A 149 -15.86 -9.21 13.91
N SER A 150 -14.70 -8.98 13.31
CA SER A 150 -13.95 -7.74 13.48
C SER A 150 -14.28 -6.77 12.35
N GLN A 151 -14.30 -5.46 12.62
CA GLN A 151 -14.46 -4.42 11.60
C GLN A 151 -13.39 -3.35 11.76
N SER A 152 -12.92 -2.78 10.65
CA SER A 152 -11.96 -1.67 10.68
C SER A 152 -12.61 -0.31 10.47
N PHE A 153 -12.07 0.67 11.17
CA PHE A 153 -12.48 2.07 11.16
C PHE A 153 -11.23 2.96 11.08
N LEU A 154 -11.43 4.20 10.63
CA LEU A 154 -10.44 5.25 10.83
C LEU A 154 -10.65 5.87 12.22
N ASP A 155 -9.57 6.33 12.84
CA ASP A 155 -9.64 7.15 14.06
C ASP A 155 -10.57 8.37 13.86
N ASP A 156 -11.32 8.72 14.90
CA ASP A 156 -12.30 9.81 14.88
C ASP A 156 -11.72 11.16 14.40
N LYS A 157 -10.40 11.39 14.55
CA LYS A 157 -9.72 12.61 14.09
C LYS A 157 -9.81 12.82 12.57
N TYR A 158 -10.11 11.79 11.80
CA TYR A 158 -10.27 11.86 10.35
C TYR A 158 -11.70 12.20 9.92
N GLU A 159 -12.64 12.31 10.86
CA GLU A 159 -14.07 12.57 10.63
C GLU A 159 -14.72 11.60 9.61
N PHE A 160 -14.14 10.39 9.47
CA PHE A 160 -14.57 9.39 8.50
C PHE A 160 -15.54 8.41 9.15
N LYS A 161 -16.78 8.38 8.66
CA LYS A 161 -17.87 7.63 9.31
C LYS A 161 -18.07 6.23 8.75
N GLY A 162 -18.22 5.27 9.66
CA GLY A 162 -18.62 3.90 9.38
C GLY A 162 -17.43 2.97 9.11
N SER A 163 -17.69 1.67 9.17
CA SER A 163 -16.66 0.65 8.91
C SER A 163 -16.24 0.64 7.44
N ILE A 164 -14.98 0.25 7.22
CA ILE A 164 -14.34 0.20 5.91
C ILE A 164 -14.29 -1.24 5.41
N ALA A 165 -13.84 -2.16 6.26
CA ALA A 165 -13.76 -3.58 5.98
C ALA A 165 -14.29 -4.42 7.16
N GLY A 166 -14.79 -5.61 6.85
CA GLY A 166 -15.11 -6.64 7.82
C GLY A 166 -14.19 -7.86 7.66
N TYR A 167 -13.93 -8.53 8.77
CA TYR A 167 -13.08 -9.70 8.86
C TYR A 167 -13.81 -10.82 9.61
N ASP A 168 -13.94 -11.99 8.99
CA ASP A 168 -14.48 -13.21 9.60
C ASP A 168 -13.39 -14.27 9.64
N PHE A 169 -12.96 -14.62 10.86
CA PHE A 169 -11.99 -15.66 11.13
C PHE A 169 -12.61 -16.87 11.87
N ARG A 170 -13.93 -16.88 12.10
CA ARG A 170 -14.60 -17.84 13.02
C ARG A 170 -14.53 -19.30 12.57
N ASN A 171 -14.16 -19.57 11.32
CA ASN A 171 -14.14 -20.93 10.73
C ASN A 171 -12.79 -21.35 10.12
N GLY A 172 -11.70 -20.66 10.45
CA GLY A 172 -10.39 -20.91 9.82
C GLY A 172 -10.35 -20.60 8.32
N LYS A 173 -11.40 -19.98 7.79
CA LYS A 173 -11.42 -19.33 6.48
C LYS A 173 -11.15 -17.86 6.72
N GLU A 174 -10.05 -17.35 6.15
CA GLU A 174 -9.73 -15.93 6.18
C GLU A 174 -10.62 -15.21 5.17
N ASN A 175 -11.81 -14.78 5.61
CA ASN A 175 -12.71 -14.01 4.78
C ASN A 175 -12.57 -12.53 5.14
N VAL A 176 -12.20 -11.73 4.14
CA VAL A 176 -12.08 -10.28 4.26
C VAL A 176 -12.93 -9.66 3.17
N TRP A 177 -13.82 -8.76 3.54
CA TRP A 177 -14.71 -8.09 2.59
C TRP A 177 -14.75 -6.59 2.82
N SER A 178 -14.92 -5.85 1.73
CA SER A 178 -15.17 -4.42 1.81
C SER A 178 -16.66 -4.20 2.08
N VAL A 179 -16.98 -3.12 2.78
CA VAL A 179 -18.37 -2.66 2.86
C VAL A 179 -18.81 -2.25 1.44
N LEU A 180 -20.02 -2.65 1.03
CA LEU A 180 -20.56 -2.44 -0.33
C LEU A 180 -20.38 -1.01 -0.87
N LYS A 181 -20.47 -0.01 0.02
CA LYS A 181 -20.26 1.42 -0.29
C LYS A 181 -18.91 1.69 -0.98
N TYR A 182 -17.88 0.91 -0.70
CA TYR A 182 -16.52 1.12 -1.20
C TYR A 182 -16.15 0.22 -2.37
N LYS A 183 -17.11 -0.55 -2.93
CA LYS A 183 -16.83 -1.59 -3.91
C LYS A 183 -16.03 -1.10 -5.12
N GLU A 184 -16.43 0.01 -5.73
CA GLU A 184 -15.77 0.51 -6.94
C GLU A 184 -14.31 0.93 -6.67
N ILE A 185 -14.07 1.63 -5.57
CA ILE A 185 -12.74 2.06 -5.15
C ILE A 185 -11.89 0.83 -4.78
N TYR A 186 -12.45 -0.09 -3.99
CA TYR A 186 -11.82 -1.35 -3.64
C TYR A 186 -11.41 -2.16 -4.88
N ASP A 187 -12.32 -2.35 -5.85
CA ASP A 187 -12.04 -3.11 -7.06
C ASP A 187 -10.94 -2.43 -7.89
N SER A 188 -10.89 -1.10 -7.92
CA SER A 188 -9.83 -0.32 -8.57
C SER A 188 -8.47 -0.55 -7.89
N LEU A 189 -8.39 -0.37 -6.57
CA LEU A 189 -7.17 -0.54 -5.79
C LEU A 189 -6.66 -1.99 -5.83
N LEU A 190 -7.58 -2.96 -5.86
CA LEU A 190 -7.25 -4.38 -6.02
C LEU A 190 -6.62 -4.65 -7.39
N LYS A 191 -7.17 -4.09 -8.47
CA LYS A 191 -6.57 -4.20 -9.82
C LYS A 191 -5.18 -3.57 -9.89
N MET A 192 -4.94 -2.51 -9.13
CA MET A 192 -3.63 -1.87 -9.02
C MET A 192 -2.66 -2.62 -8.09
N LYS A 193 -3.09 -3.70 -7.43
CA LYS A 193 -2.33 -4.43 -6.40
C LYS A 193 -1.86 -3.52 -5.25
N LEU A 194 -2.70 -2.58 -4.83
CA LEU A 194 -2.40 -1.72 -3.69
C LEU A 194 -2.81 -2.33 -2.34
N LEU A 195 -3.52 -3.44 -2.35
CA LEU A 195 -4.06 -4.09 -1.15
C LEU A 195 -3.14 -5.24 -0.71
N THR A 196 -2.28 -5.02 0.29
CA THR A 196 -1.14 -5.92 0.59
C THR A 196 -1.55 -7.30 1.07
N ILE A 197 -2.74 -7.45 1.66
CA ILE A 197 -3.28 -8.76 2.02
C ILE A 197 -3.33 -9.74 0.83
N PHE A 198 -3.54 -9.24 -0.39
CA PHE A 198 -3.61 -10.07 -1.59
C PHE A 198 -2.26 -10.20 -2.31
N ASN A 199 -1.20 -9.59 -1.78
CA ASN A 199 0.13 -9.52 -2.38
C ASN A 199 1.15 -10.48 -1.73
N THR A 200 0.71 -11.71 -1.40
CA THR A 200 1.64 -12.73 -0.90
C THR A 200 2.58 -13.19 -2.02
N VAL A 201 3.89 -13.21 -1.74
CA VAL A 201 4.88 -13.81 -2.63
C VAL A 201 4.97 -15.29 -2.28
N ARG A 202 4.29 -16.16 -3.04
CA ARG A 202 4.44 -17.60 -2.88
C ARG A 202 5.87 -18.00 -3.31
N LYS A 203 6.53 -18.80 -2.46
CA LYS A 203 7.80 -19.47 -2.80
C LYS A 203 7.61 -20.43 -3.96
#